data_AF-A0A061SXE2-F1
#
_entry.id   AF-A0A061SXE2-F1
#
_cell.length_a   1.000
_cell.length_b   1.000
_cell.length_c   1.000
_cell.angle_alpha   90.00
_cell.angle_beta   90.00
_cell.angle_gamma   90.00
#
_symmetry.space_group_name_H-M   'P 1'
#
loop_
_entity.id
_entity.type
_entity.pdbx_description
1 polymer ?
#
loop_
_entity_poly.entity_id
_entity_poly.type
_entity_poly.pdbx_seq_one_letter_code
_entity_poly.pdbx_strand_id
1 'polypeptide(L)'
;MPRWLWWAPLAALTCLSAALVFRLGWIAATLEQSDVIARYAALYLQEAGTGAKPTDCAAYPAPDWPGIWIVVRCKPMGETGVSEGVYYVNRFGGRVAAPLPVAGASPFPELEPDT
;
A
#
# COMPACT_ATOMS: atom_id res chain seq x y z
N MET A 1 7.48 -23.55 -47.02
CA MET A 1 7.43 -22.92 -45.69
C MET A 1 6.21 -23.44 -44.94
N PRO A 2 6.35 -24.01 -43.74
CA PRO A 2 5.22 -24.57 -43.00
C PRO A 2 4.24 -23.45 -42.63
N ARG A 3 3.00 -23.59 -43.09
CA ARG A 3 1.88 -22.65 -42.93
C ARG A 3 1.55 -22.27 -41.47
N TRP A 4 2.04 -23.03 -40.48
CA TRP A 4 1.88 -22.72 -39.05
C TRP A 4 2.76 -21.55 -38.58
N LEU A 5 3.90 -21.28 -39.24
CA LEU A 5 4.79 -20.16 -38.88
C LEU A 5 4.12 -18.79 -39.09
N TRP A 6 3.11 -18.71 -39.96
CA TRP A 6 2.32 -17.49 -40.16
C TRP A 6 1.48 -17.12 -38.92
N TRP A 7 1.11 -18.11 -38.11
CA TRP A 7 0.33 -17.90 -36.87
C TRP A 7 1.21 -17.72 -35.64
N ALA A 8 2.50 -18.00 -35.73
CA ALA A 8 3.46 -17.81 -34.66
C ALA A 8 3.45 -16.39 -34.04
N PRO A 9 3.43 -15.27 -34.81
CA PRO A 9 3.40 -13.94 -34.21
C PRO A 9 2.09 -13.68 -33.46
N LEU A 10 0.96 -14.18 -33.96
CA LEU A 10 -0.33 -14.03 -33.29
C LEU A 10 -0.34 -14.82 -31.97
N ALA A 11 0.10 -16.09 -32.00
CA ALA A 11 0.20 -16.91 -30.81
C ALA A 11 1.16 -16.30 -29.77
N ALA A 12 2.29 -15.75 -30.20
CA ALA A 12 3.24 -15.07 -29.33
C ALA A 12 2.61 -13.84 -28.66
N LEU A 13 1.91 -12.99 -29.42
CA LEU A 13 1.20 -11.82 -28.88
C LEU A 13 0.11 -12.23 -27.88
N THR A 14 -0.66 -13.28 -28.18
CA THR A 14 -1.70 -13.78 -27.27
C THR A 14 -1.12 -14.35 -25.98
N CYS A 15 -0.06 -15.15 -26.05
CA CYS A 15 0.61 -15.65 -24.85
C CYS A 15 1.21 -14.52 -24.01
N LEU A 16 1.80 -13.51 -24.67
CA LEU A 16 2.41 -12.38 -23.99
C LEU A 16 1.36 -11.51 -23.29
N SER A 17 0.23 -11.23 -23.95
CA SER A 17 -0.87 -10.48 -23.34
C SER A 17 -1.51 -11.25 -22.18
N ALA A 18 -1.74 -12.56 -22.33
CA ALA A 18 -2.25 -13.42 -21.26
C ALA A 18 -1.31 -13.42 -20.04
N ALA A 19 0.01 -13.54 -20.26
CA ALA A 19 1.00 -13.49 -19.19
C ALA A 19 1.01 -12.13 -18.46
N LEU A 20 0.91 -11.02 -19.20
CA LEU A 20 0.86 -9.68 -18.60
C LEU A 20 -0.42 -9.48 -17.78
N VAL A 21 -1.59 -9.84 -18.32
CA VAL A 21 -2.87 -9.73 -17.60
C VAL A 21 -2.88 -10.63 -16.37
N PHE A 22 -2.42 -11.87 -16.50
CA PHE A 22 -2.30 -12.79 -15.37
C PHE A 22 -1.39 -12.22 -14.28
N ARG A 23 -0.23 -11.65 -14.66
CA ARG A 23 0.71 -11.06 -13.71
C ARG A 23 0.15 -9.80 -13.03
N LEU A 24 -0.56 -8.95 -13.77
CA LEU A 24 -1.22 -7.76 -13.23
C LEU A 24 -2.38 -8.13 -12.29
N GLY A 25 -3.19 -9.13 -12.68
CA GLY A 25 -4.26 -9.68 -11.85
C GLY A 25 -3.73 -10.34 -10.58
N TRP A 26 -2.62 -11.07 -10.68
CA TRP A 26 -1.95 -11.67 -9.53
C TRP A 26 -1.51 -10.60 -8.52
N ILE A 27 -0.85 -9.53 -8.99
CA ILE A 27 -0.45 -8.40 -8.14
C ILE A 27 -1.68 -7.74 -7.49
N ALA A 28 -2.78 -7.55 -8.24
CA ALA A 28 -4.01 -6.97 -7.72
C ALA A 28 -4.71 -7.87 -6.69
N ALA A 29 -4.60 -9.19 -6.83
CA ALA A 29 -5.24 -10.18 -5.96
C ALA A 29 -4.41 -10.52 -4.70
N THR A 30 -3.07 -10.45 -4.78
CA THR A 30 -2.17 -10.72 -3.63
C THR A 30 -1.77 -9.49 -2.85
N LEU A 31 -1.93 -8.28 -3.38
CA LEU A 31 -1.86 -7.05 -2.57
C LEU A 31 -3.17 -6.87 -1.78
N GLU A 32 -3.42 -7.74 -0.80
CA GLU A 32 -4.43 -7.48 0.22
C GLU A 32 -3.95 -6.38 1.17
N GLN A 33 -4.88 -5.57 1.67
CA GLN A 33 -4.61 -4.49 2.64
C GLN A 33 -3.80 -5.00 3.85
N SER A 34 -4.01 -6.27 4.22
CA SER A 34 -3.36 -6.99 5.32
C SER A 34 -1.83 -7.05 5.21
N ASP A 35 -1.30 -7.36 4.01
CA ASP A 35 0.15 -7.52 3.79
C ASP A 35 0.87 -6.17 3.81
N VAL A 36 0.20 -5.11 3.33
CA VAL A 36 0.72 -3.75 3.42
C VAL A 36 0.79 -3.31 4.88
N ILE A 37 -0.26 -3.55 5.68
CA ILE A 37 -0.23 -3.21 7.11
C ILE A 37 0.92 -3.94 7.82
N ALA A 38 1.04 -5.25 7.64
CA ALA A 38 2.07 -6.05 8.29
C ALA A 38 3.49 -5.59 7.93
N ARG A 39 3.75 -5.29 6.65
CA ARG A 39 5.05 -4.78 6.19
C ARG A 39 5.40 -3.44 6.83
N TYR A 40 4.45 -2.53 6.91
CA TYR A 40 4.69 -1.19 7.45
C TYR A 40 4.73 -1.18 8.98
N ALA A 41 3.98 -2.05 9.64
CA ALA A 41 4.08 -2.29 11.08
C ALA A 41 5.47 -2.84 11.46
N ALA A 42 6.00 -3.79 10.68
CA ALA A 42 7.36 -4.30 10.92
C ALA A 42 8.43 -3.22 10.81
N LEU A 43 8.25 -2.27 9.89
CA LEU A 43 9.17 -1.14 9.76
C LEU A 43 8.99 -0.12 10.88
N TYR A 44 7.75 0.14 11.32
CA TYR A 44 7.49 0.98 12.49
C TYR A 44 8.24 0.46 13.73
N LEU A 45 8.23 -0.85 13.97
CA LEU A 45 8.99 -1.48 15.06
C LEU A 45 10.50 -1.21 15.00
N GLN A 46 11.06 -1.00 13.80
CA GLN A 46 12.48 -0.68 13.64
C GLN A 46 12.78 0.81 13.89
N GLU A 47 11.84 1.69 13.54
CA GLU A 47 12.03 3.15 13.60
C GLU A 47 11.61 3.77 14.94
N ALA A 48 10.59 3.22 15.60
CA ALA A 48 9.89 3.88 16.70
C ALA A 48 10.47 3.62 18.12
N GLY A 49 11.38 2.63 18.26
CA GLY A 49 12.09 2.36 19.52
C GLY A 49 11.46 1.25 20.38
N THR A 50 12.05 1.02 21.56
CA THR A 50 11.65 -0.04 22.49
C THR A 50 10.31 0.29 23.14
N GLY A 51 9.25 -0.38 22.69
CA GLY A 51 7.88 -0.18 23.18
C GLY A 51 6.83 -0.24 22.07
N ALA A 52 7.25 0.05 20.84
CA ALA A 52 6.40 -0.06 19.66
C ALA A 52 5.77 -1.44 19.53
N LYS A 53 4.46 -1.49 19.25
CA LYS A 53 3.71 -2.72 19.00
C LYS A 53 3.13 -2.71 17.60
N PRO A 54 3.03 -3.88 16.94
CA PRO A 54 2.38 -3.97 15.63
C PRO A 54 0.90 -3.59 15.68
N THR A 55 0.25 -3.69 16.84
CA THR A 55 -1.15 -3.28 17.08
C THR A 55 -1.35 -1.77 17.16
N ASP A 56 -0.27 -0.99 17.25
CA ASP A 56 -0.35 0.48 17.25
C ASP A 56 -0.67 1.04 15.86
N CYS A 57 -0.58 0.21 14.82
CA CYS A 57 -0.77 0.57 13.42
C CYS A 57 -2.19 0.31 12.93
N ALA A 58 -2.81 1.34 12.36
CA ALA A 58 -4.08 1.26 11.64
C ALA A 58 -3.90 1.78 10.21
N ALA A 59 -4.58 1.14 9.25
CA ALA A 59 -4.57 1.58 7.87
C ALA A 59 -5.92 2.13 7.43
N TYR A 60 -5.85 3.24 6.69
CA TYR A 60 -7.00 3.99 6.23
C TYR A 60 -6.95 4.08 4.70
N PRO A 61 -8.06 3.78 3.99
CA PRO A 61 -8.15 4.05 2.57
C PRO A 61 -8.14 5.57 2.34
N ALA A 62 -7.39 6.04 1.34
CA ALA A 62 -7.29 7.46 1.00
C ALA A 62 -7.82 7.72 -0.42
N PRO A 63 -9.15 7.65 -0.66
CA PRO A 63 -9.72 7.79 -2.00
C PRO A 63 -9.55 9.21 -2.58
N ASP A 64 -9.45 10.22 -1.73
CA ASP A 64 -9.41 11.63 -2.14
C ASP A 64 -8.03 12.12 -2.59
N TRP A 65 -6.98 11.28 -2.45
CA TRP A 65 -5.61 11.67 -2.75
C TRP A 65 -5.07 10.99 -4.02
N PRO A 66 -4.76 11.74 -5.09
CA PRO A 66 -4.26 11.15 -6.33
C PRO A 66 -2.88 10.50 -6.10
N GLY A 67 -2.78 9.19 -6.36
CA GLY A 67 -1.54 8.42 -6.24
C GLY A 67 -1.31 7.77 -4.88
N ILE A 68 -2.17 8.02 -3.88
CA ILE A 68 -2.15 7.35 -2.59
C ILE A 68 -3.32 6.37 -2.56
N TRP A 69 -3.05 5.13 -2.22
CA TRP A 69 -4.09 4.10 -2.10
C TRP A 69 -4.48 3.88 -0.64
N ILE A 70 -3.48 3.82 0.23
CA ILE A 70 -3.66 3.54 1.65
C ILE A 70 -2.65 4.34 2.49
N VAL A 71 -3.08 4.76 3.67
CA VAL A 71 -2.24 5.47 4.63
C VAL A 71 -2.17 4.64 5.91
N VAL A 72 -0.97 4.30 6.34
CA VAL A 72 -0.72 3.55 7.57
C VAL A 72 -0.26 4.54 8.64
N ARG A 73 -1.00 4.66 9.74
CA ARG A 73 -0.63 5.46 10.91
C ARG A 73 -0.39 4.53 12.08
N CYS A 74 0.79 4.64 12.68
CA CYS A 74 1.16 3.93 13.89
C CYS A 74 1.23 4.94 15.04
N LYS A 75 0.33 4.82 16.02
CA LYS A 75 0.26 5.69 17.19
C LYS A 75 0.38 4.84 18.47
N PRO A 76 1.45 4.99 19.25
CA PRO A 76 1.62 4.22 20.49
C PRO A 76 0.60 4.69 21.54
N MET A 77 -0.15 3.76 22.13
CA MET A 77 -1.08 4.07 23.22
C MET A 77 -0.35 4.07 24.57
N GLY A 78 -0.10 5.26 25.12
CA GLY A 78 0.32 5.43 26.52
C GLY A 78 1.78 5.16 26.82
N GLU A 79 2.64 4.99 25.81
CA GLU A 79 4.08 4.77 26.01
C GLU A 79 4.89 6.05 25.74
N THR A 80 5.63 6.49 26.75
CA THR A 80 6.53 7.66 26.69
C THR A 80 7.86 7.27 26.04
N GLY A 81 8.17 7.89 24.90
CA GLY A 81 9.44 7.69 24.17
C GLY A 81 9.32 6.99 22.82
N VAL A 82 8.10 6.63 22.41
CA VAL A 82 7.82 6.04 21.09
C VAL A 82 7.27 7.11 20.15
N SER A 83 7.88 7.27 18.99
CA SER A 83 7.45 8.25 17.97
C SER A 83 6.23 7.74 17.20
N GLU A 84 5.33 8.66 16.81
CA GLU A 84 4.29 8.34 15.83
C GLU A 84 4.88 8.20 14.43
N GLY A 85 4.36 7.24 13.65
CA GLY A 85 4.80 6.97 12.29
C GLY A 85 3.63 7.08 11.31
N VAL A 86 3.79 7.89 10.25
CA VAL A 86 2.79 8.00 9.18
C VAL A 86 3.43 7.63 7.85
N TYR A 87 2.83 6.66 7.16
CA TYR A 87 3.33 6.14 5.90
C TYR A 87 2.26 6.19 4.81
N TYR A 88 2.56 6.89 3.72
CA TYR A 88 1.71 6.98 2.54
C TYR A 88 2.12 5.90 1.54
N VAL A 89 1.15 5.13 1.06
CA VAL A 89 1.40 3.94 0.24
C VAL A 89 0.57 3.99 -1.04
N ASN A 90 1.23 3.76 -2.18
CA ASN A 90 0.56 3.69 -3.47
C ASN A 90 -0.10 2.31 -3.70
N ARG A 91 -0.84 2.18 -4.81
CA ARG A 91 -1.54 0.93 -5.21
C ARG A 91 -0.60 -0.28 -5.38
N PHE A 92 0.70 -0.05 -5.51
CA PHE A 92 1.73 -1.08 -5.67
C PHE A 92 2.43 -1.45 -4.34
N GLY A 93 2.00 -0.91 -3.20
CA GLY A 93 2.63 -1.16 -1.90
C GLY A 93 3.95 -0.40 -1.70
N GLY A 94 4.22 0.60 -2.55
CA GLY A 94 5.40 1.46 -2.46
C GLY A 94 5.14 2.72 -1.66
N ARG A 95 6.15 3.20 -0.91
CA ARG A 95 6.11 4.48 -0.20
C ARG A 95 6.08 5.63 -1.18
N VAL A 96 5.17 6.56 -0.96
CA VAL A 96 5.15 7.84 -1.65
C VAL A 96 5.43 8.95 -0.65
N ALA A 97 5.97 10.07 -1.15
CA ALA A 97 6.19 11.24 -0.32
C ALA A 97 4.86 11.68 0.30
N ALA A 98 4.95 12.19 1.54
CA ALA A 98 3.81 12.84 2.15
C ALA A 98 3.32 13.94 1.20
N PRO A 99 2.03 13.93 0.86
CA PRO A 99 1.50 14.96 0.00
C PRO A 99 1.55 16.30 0.75
N LEU A 100 1.71 17.41 0.03
CA LEU A 100 1.85 18.73 0.64
C LEU A 100 0.66 18.99 1.57
N PRO A 101 0.85 19.66 2.72
CA PRO A 101 -0.24 19.99 3.62
C PRO A 101 -1.23 20.92 2.90
N VAL A 102 -2.26 20.33 2.31
CA VAL A 102 -3.39 21.06 1.75
C VAL A 102 -4.26 21.42 2.94
N ALA A 103 -4.42 22.71 3.21
CA ALA A 103 -5.20 23.19 4.34
C ALA A 103 -6.60 22.52 4.35
N GLY A 104 -6.88 21.71 5.37
CA GLY A 104 -8.16 21.04 5.55
C GLY A 104 -8.28 19.61 4.99
N ALA A 105 -7.26 19.06 4.32
CA ALA A 105 -7.27 17.66 3.89
C ALA A 105 -6.50 16.80 4.89
N SER A 106 -7.20 16.17 5.84
CA SER A 106 -6.65 15.06 6.61
C SER A 106 -6.82 13.79 5.77
N PRO A 107 -5.75 13.00 5.51
CA PRO A 107 -5.88 11.67 4.86
C PRO A 107 -6.66 10.65 5.69
N PHE A 108 -7.01 11.04 6.91
CA PHE A 108 -7.67 10.21 7.89
C PHE A 108 -9.12 10.67 7.97
N PRO A 109 -10.09 9.74 7.98
CA PRO A 109 -11.41 10.11 8.44
C PRO A 109 -11.26 10.76 9.82
N GLU A 110 -11.94 11.88 10.04
CA GLU A 110 -12.03 12.56 11.33
C GLU A 110 -12.55 11.51 12.33
N LEU A 111 -11.64 10.84 13.04
CA LEU A 111 -12.00 9.95 14.13
C LEU A 111 -12.52 10.89 15.21
N GLU A 112 -13.84 10.94 15.32
CA GLU A 112 -14.57 11.57 16.41
C GLU A 112 -13.84 11.25 17.72
N PRO A 113 -13.51 12.27 18.53
CA PRO A 113 -12.88 12.04 19.82
C PRO A 113 -13.89 11.32 20.71
N ASP A 114 -13.75 9.99 20.84
CA ASP A 114 -14.44 9.22 21.87
C ASP A 114 -14.12 9.87 23.22
N THR A 115 -15.17 10.43 23.80
CA THR A 115 -15.21 11.21 25.04
C THR A 115 -15.43 10.29 26.23
#